data_AF-A0A183BN32-F1
#
_entry.id   AF-A0A183BN32-F1
#
_cell.length_a   1.000
_cell.length_b   1.000
_cell.length_c   1.000
_cell.angle_alpha   90.00
_cell.angle_beta   90.00
_cell.angle_gamma   90.00
#
_symmetry.space_group_name_H-M   'P 1'
#
loop_
_entity.id
_entity.type
_entity.pdbx_description
1 polymer ?
#
loop_
_entity_poly.entity_id
_entity_poly.type
_entity_poly.pdbx_seq_one_letter_code
_entity_poly.pdbx_strand_id
1 'polypeptide(L)'
;MAEREQELLIDRDPVVQCRALELSPRRAILHYDEVALACAAAGYLAALERSLLRVREGLDSVHNLLQRCVLLAIERGHFHIANRIRCDNYASAFHNFFPDGRVQSQFFAQLLDEDKLKPEVGEQIATDLLDWLTKHDIQRLRRHIASDAKLSPSVLQRFDSMYRDCIDQRDYPCDYLD
;
A
#
# COMPACT_ATOMS: atom_id res chain seq x y z
N MET A 1 -14.52 38.21 -11.01
CA MET A 1 -14.91 36.86 -11.51
C MET A 1 -13.80 36.17 -12.32
N ALA A 2 -12.70 36.84 -12.67
CA ALA A 2 -11.61 36.24 -13.46
C ALA A 2 -10.59 35.39 -12.67
N GLU A 3 -10.59 35.44 -11.33
CA GLU A 3 -9.62 34.69 -10.50
C GLU A 3 -10.04 33.24 -10.21
N ARG A 4 -11.34 32.91 -10.34
CA ARG A 4 -11.85 31.55 -10.08
C ARG A 4 -11.66 30.58 -11.25
N GLU A 5 -11.38 31.07 -12.45
CA GLU A 5 -11.18 30.22 -13.63
C GLU A 5 -9.73 29.75 -13.78
N GLN A 6 -8.75 30.40 -13.12
CA GLN A 6 -7.36 29.95 -13.10
C GLN A 6 -7.10 28.79 -12.12
N GLU A 7 -7.97 28.58 -11.12
CA GLU A 7 -7.93 27.40 -10.24
C GLU A 7 -8.44 26.12 -10.90
N LEU A 8 -9.06 26.20 -12.09
CA LEU A 8 -9.75 25.09 -12.75
C LEU A 8 -8.97 24.37 -13.85
N LEU A 9 -7.69 24.72 -14.06
CA LEU A 9 -6.88 24.18 -15.16
C LEU A 9 -5.55 23.55 -14.74
N ILE A 10 -5.34 23.28 -13.45
CA ILE A 10 -4.39 22.23 -13.09
C ILE A 10 -5.13 20.93 -13.36
N ASP A 11 -4.86 20.37 -14.54
CA ASP A 11 -5.34 19.06 -14.95
C ASP A 11 -5.25 18.08 -13.77
N ARG A 12 -6.25 17.20 -13.62
CA ARG A 12 -6.26 16.20 -12.52
C ARG A 12 -5.12 15.18 -12.67
N ASP A 13 -4.34 15.28 -13.75
CA ASP A 13 -3.15 14.47 -13.96
C ASP A 13 -2.08 14.78 -12.88
N PRO A 14 -1.70 13.79 -12.05
CA PRO A 14 -0.68 13.92 -11.02
C PRO A 14 0.68 14.40 -11.55
N VAL A 15 1.01 14.12 -12.82
CA VAL A 15 2.25 14.56 -13.46
C VAL A 15 2.22 16.07 -13.71
N VAL A 16 1.07 16.61 -14.13
CA VAL A 16 0.87 18.05 -14.33
C VAL A 16 0.94 18.77 -12.99
N GLN A 17 0.32 18.22 -11.95
CA GLN A 17 0.39 18.74 -10.58
C GLN A 17 1.83 18.75 -10.05
N CYS A 18 2.56 17.63 -10.20
CA CYS A 18 3.97 17.53 -9.83
C CYS A 18 4.82 18.60 -10.53
N ARG A 19 4.59 18.81 -11.84
CA ARG A 19 5.34 19.81 -12.60
C ARG A 19 4.96 21.24 -12.23
N ALA A 20 3.70 21.51 -11.94
CA ALA A 20 3.23 22.81 -11.47
C ALA A 20 3.85 23.17 -10.10
N LEU A 21 3.96 22.20 -9.18
CA LEU A 21 4.63 22.38 -7.89
C LEU A 21 6.13 22.69 -8.05
N GLU A 22 6.82 22.08 -9.01
CA GLU A 22 8.24 22.36 -9.31
C GLU A 22 8.46 23.80 -9.81
N LEU A 23 7.50 24.37 -10.54
CA LEU A 23 7.60 25.68 -11.18
C LEU A 23 7.09 26.84 -10.32
N SER A 24 6.40 26.56 -9.21
CA SER A 24 5.82 27.59 -8.35
C SER A 24 6.89 28.38 -7.56
N PRO A 25 6.99 29.71 -7.73
CA PRO A 25 8.01 30.54 -7.08
C PRO A 25 7.74 30.78 -5.59
N ARG A 26 6.51 30.55 -5.13
CA ARG A 26 6.17 30.47 -3.71
C ARG A 26 6.22 28.99 -3.34
N ARG A 27 7.06 28.63 -2.37
CA ARG A 27 7.03 27.36 -1.62
C ARG A 27 5.71 27.20 -0.83
N ALA A 28 4.59 27.57 -1.43
CA ALA A 28 3.27 27.58 -0.83
C ALA A 28 2.83 26.12 -0.72
N ILE A 29 2.61 25.71 0.54
CA ILE A 29 1.90 24.51 0.99
C ILE A 29 2.26 23.25 0.19
N LEU A 30 3.28 22.56 0.67
CA LEU A 30 3.89 21.40 0.05
C LEU A 30 2.95 20.18 0.12
N HIS A 31 1.99 20.05 -0.80
CA HIS A 31 1.15 18.86 -0.97
C HIS A 31 1.87 17.74 -1.76
N TYR A 32 3.20 17.64 -1.64
CA TYR A 32 3.98 16.62 -2.36
C TYR A 32 3.63 15.19 -1.90
N ASP A 33 3.11 15.06 -0.69
CA ASP A 33 2.53 13.84 -0.13
C ASP A 33 1.26 13.42 -0.88
N GLU A 34 0.30 14.34 -1.07
CA GLU A 34 -0.92 14.08 -1.83
C GLU A 34 -0.61 13.75 -3.29
N VAL A 35 0.32 14.48 -3.91
CA VAL A 35 0.76 14.21 -5.28
C VAL A 35 1.51 12.89 -5.38
N ALA A 36 2.31 12.50 -4.38
CA ALA A 36 2.95 11.19 -4.34
C ALA A 36 1.90 10.07 -4.30
N LEU A 37 0.90 10.15 -3.42
CA LEU A 37 -0.20 9.18 -3.38
C LEU A 37 -0.96 9.12 -4.70
N ALA A 38 -1.26 10.27 -5.31
CA ALA A 38 -1.93 10.32 -6.61
C ALA A 38 -1.08 9.70 -7.73
N CYS A 39 0.23 9.96 -7.76
CA CYS A 39 1.17 9.33 -8.70
C CYS A 39 1.25 7.82 -8.51
N ALA A 40 1.25 7.33 -7.26
CA ALA A 40 1.25 5.91 -6.95
C ALA A 40 -0.04 5.23 -7.42
N ALA A 41 -1.20 5.86 -7.18
CA ALA A 41 -2.50 5.37 -7.61
C ALA A 41 -2.68 5.35 -9.14
N ALA A 42 -1.97 6.22 -9.86
CA ALA A 42 -1.99 6.33 -11.32
C ALA A 42 -0.85 5.57 -12.03
N GLY A 43 0.11 5.02 -11.28
CA GLY A 43 1.23 4.25 -11.85
C GLY A 43 2.41 5.08 -12.35
N TYR A 44 2.49 6.37 -12.03
CA TYR A 44 3.53 7.29 -12.51
C TYR A 44 4.81 7.27 -11.65
N LEU A 45 5.62 6.22 -11.79
CA LEU A 45 6.85 6.00 -11.00
C LEU A 45 7.81 7.21 -10.98
N ALA A 46 8.13 7.79 -12.14
CA ALA A 46 9.09 8.89 -12.21
C ALA A 46 8.57 10.20 -11.58
N ALA A 47 7.25 10.42 -11.58
CA ALA A 47 6.65 11.56 -10.88
C ALA A 47 6.57 11.29 -9.37
N LEU A 48 6.26 10.06 -8.97
CA LEU A 48 6.29 9.61 -7.59
C LEU A 48 7.67 9.79 -6.95
N GLU A 49 8.74 9.28 -7.58
CA GLU A 49 10.12 9.42 -7.07
C GLU A 49 10.50 10.90 -6.89
N ARG A 50 10.13 11.77 -7.83
CA ARG A 50 10.38 13.21 -7.73
C ARG A 50 9.60 13.86 -6.60
N SER A 51 8.33 13.51 -6.42
CA SER A 51 7.50 14.02 -5.33
C SER A 51 8.06 13.61 -3.97
N LEU A 52 8.41 12.32 -3.80
CA LEU A 52 8.99 11.79 -2.55
C LEU A 52 10.29 12.50 -2.15
N LEU A 53 11.16 12.85 -3.10
CA LEU A 53 12.39 13.62 -2.83
C LEU A 53 12.14 15.06 -2.33
N ARG A 54 10.93 15.58 -2.53
CA ARG A 54 10.54 16.96 -2.18
C ARG A 54 9.66 17.05 -0.95
N VAL A 55 9.16 15.92 -0.45
CA VAL A 55 8.44 15.85 0.83
C VAL A 55 9.41 16.28 1.92
N ARG A 56 9.04 17.36 2.63
CA ARG A 56 9.76 17.76 3.85
C ARG A 56 9.33 16.85 4.99
N GLU A 57 10.26 16.58 5.91
CA GLU A 57 9.90 15.94 7.18
C GLU A 57 8.76 16.73 7.84
N GLY A 58 7.61 16.09 7.96
CA GLY A 58 6.36 16.63 8.51
C GLY A 58 5.77 15.68 9.56
N LEU A 59 4.48 15.86 9.89
CA LEU A 59 3.74 15.05 10.88
C LEU A 59 3.67 13.55 10.50
N ASP A 60 3.59 13.25 9.20
CA ASP A 60 3.80 11.90 8.67
C ASP A 60 5.28 11.74 8.31
N SER A 61 5.91 10.68 8.83
CA SER A 61 7.27 10.35 8.41
C SER A 61 7.27 10.01 6.92
N VAL A 62 8.31 10.42 6.20
CA VAL A 62 8.52 10.07 4.77
C VAL A 62 8.41 8.55 4.56
N HIS A 63 8.81 7.77 5.57
CA HIS A 63 8.69 6.32 5.60
C HIS A 63 7.22 5.84 5.57
N ASN A 64 6.33 6.43 6.37
CA ASN A 64 4.90 6.08 6.36
C ASN A 64 4.25 6.42 5.01
N LEU A 65 4.57 7.59 4.44
CA LEU A 65 4.10 7.97 3.12
C LEU A 65 4.57 6.99 2.03
N LEU A 66 5.83 6.58 2.09
CA LEU A 66 6.41 5.61 1.15
C LEU A 66 5.66 4.27 1.20
N GLN A 67 5.42 3.75 2.41
CA GLN A 67 4.66 2.52 2.63
C GLN A 67 3.25 2.63 2.04
N ARG A 68 2.55 3.75 2.30
CA ARG A 68 1.22 4.01 1.76
C ARG A 68 1.23 4.04 0.24
N CYS A 69 2.22 4.68 -0.38
CA CYS A 69 2.36 4.71 -1.84
C CYS A 69 2.55 3.31 -2.43
N VAL A 70 3.37 2.46 -1.82
CA VAL A 70 3.59 1.08 -2.28
C VAL A 70 2.31 0.25 -2.17
N LEU A 71 1.64 0.28 -1.02
CA LEU A 71 0.38 -0.46 -0.82
C LEU A 71 -0.71 0.02 -1.78
N LEU A 72 -0.79 1.34 -2.04
CA LEU A 72 -1.74 1.93 -3.00
C LEU A 72 -1.46 1.46 -4.43
N ALA A 73 -0.18 1.43 -4.81
CA ALA A 73 0.22 0.97 -6.12
C ALA A 73 -0.15 -0.52 -6.33
N ILE A 74 0.03 -1.37 -5.31
CA ILE A 74 -0.38 -2.78 -5.37
C ILE A 74 -1.89 -2.90 -5.53
N GLU A 75 -2.67 -2.19 -4.70
CA GLU A 75 -4.13 -2.19 -4.77
C GLU A 75 -4.63 -1.82 -6.18
N ARG A 76 -3.95 -0.87 -6.83
CA ARG A 76 -4.26 -0.41 -8.20
C ARG A 76 -3.64 -1.25 -9.31
N GLY A 77 -2.87 -2.28 -8.98
CA GLY A 77 -2.23 -3.17 -9.95
C GLY A 77 -0.96 -2.59 -10.61
N HIS A 78 -0.38 -1.54 -10.05
CA HIS A 78 0.86 -0.90 -10.48
C HIS A 78 2.09 -1.56 -9.84
N PHE A 79 2.26 -2.87 -10.07
CA PHE A 79 3.30 -3.69 -9.43
C PHE A 79 4.74 -3.25 -9.77
N HIS A 80 4.95 -2.57 -10.90
CA HIS A 80 6.25 -2.00 -11.27
C HIS A 80 6.76 -0.98 -10.24
N ILE A 81 5.85 -0.24 -9.58
CA ILE A 81 6.19 0.68 -8.49
C ILE A 81 6.64 -0.10 -7.26
N ALA A 82 5.84 -1.09 -6.83
CA ALA A 82 6.15 -1.91 -5.66
C ALA A 82 7.45 -2.71 -5.82
N ASN A 83 7.75 -3.17 -7.03
CA ASN A 83 8.99 -3.88 -7.34
C ASN A 83 10.24 -2.99 -7.39
N ARG A 84 10.04 -1.66 -7.43
CA ARG A 84 11.11 -0.66 -7.52
C ARG A 84 11.40 -0.01 -6.17
N ILE A 85 10.35 0.40 -5.47
CA ILE A 85 10.44 1.11 -4.19
C ILE A 85 10.54 0.09 -3.07
N ARG A 86 11.59 0.20 -2.25
CA ARG A 86 11.82 -0.68 -1.08
C ARG A 86 11.39 0.02 0.19
N CYS A 87 10.67 -0.71 1.05
CA CYS A 87 10.39 -0.32 2.43
C CYS A 87 10.86 -1.45 3.35
N ASP A 88 11.40 -1.10 4.51
CA ASP A 88 11.88 -2.07 5.50
C ASP A 88 10.75 -2.73 6.30
N ASN A 89 9.61 -2.04 6.41
CA ASN A 89 8.38 -2.55 7.03
C ASN A 89 7.16 -1.82 6.44
N TYR A 90 5.96 -2.38 6.63
CA TYR A 90 4.69 -1.80 6.15
C TYR A 90 3.65 -1.57 7.26
N ALA A 91 3.96 -2.01 8.49
CA ALA A 91 3.04 -2.01 9.62
C ALA A 91 2.35 -0.65 9.87
N SER A 92 3.11 0.44 9.73
CA SER A 92 2.58 1.78 10.02
C SER A 92 1.54 2.27 9.00
N ALA A 93 1.52 1.69 7.80
CA ALA A 93 0.57 2.05 6.75
C ALA A 93 -0.72 1.22 6.78
N PHE A 94 -0.75 0.05 7.45
CA PHE A 94 -1.93 -0.84 7.42
C PHE A 94 -3.19 -0.20 7.99
N HIS A 95 -3.09 0.58 9.07
CA HIS A 95 -4.24 1.31 9.60
C HIS A 95 -4.90 2.27 8.59
N ASN A 96 -4.14 2.77 7.62
CA ASN A 96 -4.67 3.63 6.55
C ASN A 96 -5.41 2.84 5.46
N PHE A 97 -5.04 1.58 5.24
CA PHE A 97 -5.59 0.71 4.19
C PHE A 97 -6.71 -0.21 4.70
N PHE A 98 -6.60 -0.66 5.93
CA PHE A 98 -7.49 -1.61 6.57
C PHE A 98 -7.95 -1.05 7.93
N PRO A 99 -8.68 0.07 7.98
CA PRO A 99 -9.06 0.71 9.24
C PRO A 99 -9.84 -0.22 10.17
N ASP A 100 -10.59 -1.17 9.61
CA ASP A 100 -11.40 -2.14 10.36
C ASP A 100 -10.69 -3.50 10.56
N GLY A 101 -9.40 -3.61 10.25
CA GLY A 101 -8.65 -4.89 10.31
C GLY A 101 -9.03 -5.90 9.24
N ARG A 102 -9.88 -5.53 8.27
CA ARG A 102 -10.38 -6.43 7.23
C ARG A 102 -9.57 -6.31 5.95
N VAL A 103 -8.74 -7.30 5.69
CA VAL A 103 -7.99 -7.41 4.44
C VAL A 103 -8.84 -8.10 3.37
N GLN A 104 -8.85 -7.54 2.16
CA GLN A 104 -9.53 -8.15 1.02
C GLN A 104 -8.72 -9.36 0.50
N SER A 105 -9.39 -10.48 0.25
CA SER A 105 -8.73 -11.71 -0.26
C SER A 105 -7.97 -11.47 -1.55
N GLN A 106 -8.53 -10.64 -2.45
CA GLN A 106 -7.90 -10.28 -3.71
C GLN A 106 -6.59 -9.52 -3.50
N PHE A 107 -6.56 -8.55 -2.58
CA PHE A 107 -5.34 -7.81 -2.25
C PHE A 107 -4.26 -8.76 -1.71
N PHE A 108 -4.62 -9.61 -0.75
CA PHE A 108 -3.66 -10.56 -0.18
C PHE A 108 -3.14 -11.54 -1.24
N ALA A 109 -4.01 -12.03 -2.11
CA ALA A 109 -3.61 -12.91 -3.22
C ALA A 109 -2.63 -12.25 -4.19
N GLN A 110 -2.78 -10.94 -4.46
CA GLN A 110 -1.83 -10.18 -5.28
C GLN A 110 -0.42 -10.14 -4.67
N LEU A 111 -0.30 -10.20 -3.34
CA LEU A 111 1.02 -10.23 -2.67
C LEU A 111 1.76 -11.55 -2.94
N LEU A 112 1.04 -12.65 -3.18
CA LEU A 112 1.62 -13.96 -3.40
C LEU A 112 1.75 -14.34 -4.89
N ASP A 113 1.37 -13.43 -5.78
CA ASP A 113 1.40 -13.61 -7.24
C ASP A 113 2.80 -13.23 -7.80
N GLU A 114 3.65 -14.24 -7.94
CA GLU A 114 5.06 -14.09 -8.38
C GLU A 114 5.21 -13.58 -9.81
N ASP A 115 4.18 -13.73 -10.65
CA ASP A 115 4.20 -13.21 -12.02
C ASP A 115 4.14 -11.68 -12.04
N LYS A 116 3.65 -11.06 -10.97
CA LYS A 116 3.43 -9.61 -10.87
C LYS A 116 4.35 -8.95 -9.88
N LEU A 117 4.49 -9.52 -8.69
CA LEU A 117 5.26 -8.96 -7.59
C LEU A 117 6.47 -9.84 -7.31
N LYS A 118 7.63 -9.20 -7.11
CA LYS A 118 8.83 -9.91 -6.68
C LYS A 118 8.55 -10.69 -5.39
N PRO A 119 8.90 -11.98 -5.33
CA PRO A 119 8.61 -12.81 -4.16
C PRO A 119 9.03 -12.17 -2.85
N GLU A 120 10.21 -11.54 -2.80
CA GLU A 120 10.73 -10.94 -1.56
C GLU A 120 9.90 -9.74 -1.09
N VAL A 121 9.33 -8.96 -2.03
CA VAL A 121 8.47 -7.81 -1.70
C VAL A 121 7.11 -8.30 -1.23
N GLY A 122 6.54 -9.27 -1.95
CA GLY A 122 5.25 -9.86 -1.64
C GLY A 122 5.20 -10.58 -0.30
N GLU A 123 6.18 -11.45 -0.05
CA GLU A 123 6.31 -12.18 1.21
C GLU A 123 6.54 -11.26 2.40
N GLN A 124 7.34 -10.19 2.25
CA GLN A 124 7.54 -9.21 3.32
C GLN A 124 6.22 -8.54 3.71
N ILE A 125 5.47 -8.01 2.73
CA ILE A 125 4.20 -7.33 3.00
C ILE A 125 3.18 -8.32 3.58
N ALA A 126 3.10 -9.52 3.02
CA ALA A 126 2.17 -10.55 3.50
C ALA A 126 2.49 -10.97 4.94
N THR A 127 3.78 -11.12 5.28
CA THR A 127 4.22 -11.43 6.64
C THR A 127 3.89 -10.29 7.59
N ASP A 128 4.32 -9.06 7.28
CA ASP A 128 4.00 -7.87 8.07
C ASP A 128 2.49 -7.74 8.33
N LEU A 129 1.66 -8.05 7.32
CA LEU A 129 0.22 -7.97 7.41
C LEU A 129 -0.38 -9.06 8.31
N LEU A 130 0.11 -10.30 8.21
CA LEU A 130 -0.29 -11.37 9.13
C LEU A 130 0.17 -11.10 10.57
N ASP A 131 1.28 -10.40 10.76
CA ASP A 131 1.79 -9.98 12.09
C ASP A 131 0.92 -8.89 12.71
N TRP A 132 0.37 -8.02 11.87
CA TRP A 132 -0.50 -6.93 12.30
C TRP A 132 -1.94 -7.38 12.58
N LEU A 133 -2.42 -8.43 11.92
CA LEU A 133 -3.80 -8.92 12.06
C LEU A 133 -4.02 -9.74 13.34
N THR A 134 -5.27 -9.71 13.83
CA THR A 134 -5.71 -10.62 14.89
C THR A 134 -5.85 -12.05 14.36
N LYS A 135 -5.77 -13.05 15.27
CA LYS A 135 -6.01 -14.46 14.93
C LYS A 135 -7.34 -14.67 14.20
N HIS A 136 -8.39 -13.97 14.66
CA HIS A 136 -9.72 -14.07 14.09
C HIS A 136 -9.78 -13.53 12.66
N ASP A 137 -9.12 -12.40 12.40
CA ASP A 137 -9.09 -11.80 11.07
C ASP A 137 -8.28 -12.66 10.08
N ILE A 138 -7.18 -13.27 10.53
CA ILE A 138 -6.40 -14.23 9.74
C ILE A 138 -7.23 -15.47 9.39
N GLN A 139 -7.98 -16.03 10.34
CA GLN A 139 -8.89 -17.14 10.09
C GLN A 139 -10.02 -16.76 9.12
N ARG A 140 -10.56 -15.55 9.24
CA ARG A 140 -11.58 -15.05 8.30
C ARG A 140 -10.99 -14.89 6.90
N LEU A 141 -9.81 -14.28 6.78
CA LEU A 141 -9.09 -14.12 5.51
C LEU A 141 -8.86 -15.47 4.83
N ARG A 142 -8.43 -16.48 5.60
CA ARG A 142 -8.25 -17.85 5.11
C ARG A 142 -9.53 -18.45 4.53
N ARG A 143 -10.67 -18.32 5.21
CA ARG A 143 -11.94 -18.83 4.71
C ARG A 143 -12.35 -18.15 3.40
N HIS A 144 -12.15 -16.83 3.28
CA HIS A 144 -12.44 -16.10 2.05
C HIS A 144 -11.55 -16.51 0.89
N ILE A 145 -10.24 -16.64 1.13
CA ILE A 145 -9.27 -17.09 0.13
C ILE A 145 -9.59 -18.52 -0.32
N ALA A 146 -9.87 -19.44 0.61
CA ALA A 146 -10.19 -20.83 0.28
C ALA A 146 -11.51 -20.97 -0.51
N SER A 147 -12.46 -20.05 -0.32
CA SER A 147 -13.72 -20.02 -1.06
C SER A 147 -13.59 -19.40 -2.45
N ASP A 148 -12.49 -18.73 -2.75
CA ASP A 148 -12.30 -18.00 -4.00
C ASP A 148 -11.73 -18.93 -5.08
N ALA A 149 -12.63 -19.50 -5.90
CA ALA A 149 -12.29 -20.43 -6.96
C ALA A 149 -11.43 -19.82 -8.09
N LYS A 150 -11.22 -18.48 -8.09
CA LYS A 150 -10.40 -17.79 -9.10
C LYS A 150 -8.91 -17.75 -8.75
N LEU A 151 -8.55 -18.08 -7.51
CA LEU A 151 -7.16 -18.03 -7.06
C LEU A 151 -6.37 -19.25 -7.56
N SER A 152 -5.11 -19.01 -7.91
CA SER A 152 -4.24 -20.10 -8.35
C SER A 152 -3.92 -21.05 -7.19
N PRO A 153 -3.77 -22.36 -7.45
CA PRO A 153 -3.40 -23.32 -6.41
C PRO A 153 -2.08 -22.99 -5.72
N SER A 154 -1.14 -22.36 -6.42
CA SER A 154 0.16 -21.94 -5.87
C SER A 154 0.02 -20.85 -4.82
N VAL A 155 -0.83 -19.84 -5.07
CA VAL A 155 -1.14 -18.77 -4.11
C VAL A 155 -1.79 -19.37 -2.85
N LEU A 156 -2.71 -20.32 -3.01
CA LEU A 156 -3.35 -21.02 -1.88
C LEU A 156 -2.32 -21.80 -1.04
N GLN A 157 -1.43 -22.55 -1.68
CA GLN A 157 -0.40 -23.33 -0.98
C GLN A 157 0.56 -22.46 -0.18
N ARG A 158 1.03 -21.34 -0.76
CA ARG A 158 1.91 -20.39 -0.05
C ARG A 158 1.20 -19.75 1.13
N PHE A 159 -0.04 -19.31 0.92
CA PHE A 159 -0.85 -18.77 2.01
C PHE A 159 -1.05 -19.78 3.14
N ASP A 160 -1.39 -21.04 2.83
CA ASP A 160 -1.54 -22.09 3.85
C ASP A 160 -0.23 -22.42 4.58
N SER A 161 0.94 -22.20 3.95
CA SER A 161 2.23 -22.29 4.63
C SER A 161 2.39 -21.15 5.64
N MET A 162 2.26 -19.91 5.19
CA MET A 162 2.40 -18.71 6.05
C MET A 162 1.36 -18.71 7.18
N TYR A 163 0.13 -19.15 6.90
CA TYR A 163 -0.94 -19.27 7.89
C TYR A 163 -0.58 -20.26 8.99
N ARG A 164 -0.02 -21.43 8.64
CA ARG A 164 0.40 -22.44 9.63
C ARG A 164 1.52 -21.90 10.51
N ASP A 165 2.53 -21.30 9.90
CA ASP A 165 3.63 -20.69 10.65
C ASP A 165 3.13 -19.59 11.60
N CYS A 166 2.18 -18.78 11.14
CA CYS A 166 1.59 -17.70 11.94
C CYS A 166 0.72 -18.23 13.10
N ILE A 167 -0.12 -19.25 12.86
CA ILE A 167 -1.09 -19.75 13.85
C ILE A 167 -0.48 -20.75 14.84
N ASP A 168 0.45 -21.59 14.38
CA ASP A 168 1.02 -22.68 15.18
C ASP A 168 2.20 -22.20 16.05
N GLN A 169 2.90 -21.13 15.65
CA GLN A 169 4.07 -20.63 16.39
C GLN A 169 3.77 -19.46 17.33
N ARG A 170 2.60 -18.80 17.20
CA ARG A 170 2.31 -17.58 17.95
C ARG A 170 1.32 -17.84 19.07
N ASP A 171 1.77 -17.59 20.30
CA ASP A 171 0.90 -17.31 21.43
C ASP A 171 0.18 -15.99 21.15
N TYR A 172 -0.96 -16.08 20.47
CA TYR A 172 -1.89 -14.97 20.44
C TYR A 172 -2.34 -14.74 21.88
N PRO A 173 -2.24 -13.52 22.42
CA PRO A 173 -2.93 -13.21 23.66
C PRO A 173 -4.39 -13.58 23.43
N CYS A 174 -4.88 -14.50 24.26
CA CYS A 174 -6.28 -14.87 24.26
C CYS A 174 -7.03 -13.58 24.61
N ASP A 175 -7.63 -12.93 23.62
CA ASP A 175 -8.65 -11.88 23.84
C ASP A 175 -9.96 -12.51 24.34
N TYR A 176 -9.84 -13.40 25.33
CA TYR A 176 -10.91 -13.82 26.22
C TYR A 176 -10.55 -13.31 27.60
N LEU A 177 -10.88 -12.04 27.83
CA LEU A 177 -11.14 -11.53 29.17
C LEU A 177 -12.51 -10.84 29.11
N ASP A 178 -13.50 -11.63 29.53
CA ASP A 178 -14.84 -11.32 30.09
C ASP A 178 -15.71 -10.21 29.48
#